data_AF-A0A842PUC0-F1
#
_entry.id   AF-A0A842PUC0-F1
#
_cell.length_a   1.000
_cell.length_b   1.000
_cell.length_c   1.000
_cell.angle_alpha   90.00
_cell.angle_beta   90.00
_cell.angle_gamma   90.00
#
_symmetry.space_group_name_H-M   'P 1'
#
loop_
_entity.id
_entity.type
_entity.pdbx_description
1 polymer ?
#
loop_
_entity_poly.entity_id
_entity_poly.type
_entity_poly.pdbx_seq_one_letter_code
_entity_poly.pdbx_strand_id
1 'polypeptide(L)'
;MSQNDRTSWFINSEGPNEEAVELAFAWVQQLGEQHEEKRDAVLAVNTKKQLDGVVSTVIGDQAAKALNKKKPVGVGEAEIQLMTKRIDPSGWQSGPVLAIYPDKDLLDKIDGMYGVTDVLVVPWSKDTVQFWIDTWGASALQSDASGDAPEIDNPVAKEAVDTLDALVNTSTGITHSSDRATCIEIFKTLHSNGISFDPEAIRAWLVAEKGWDPDYADDVKEVAEGVQTGKRFQYDSGRLSNDIMNQWKDAANVN
;
A
#
# COMPACT_ATOMS: atom_id res chain seq x y z
N MET A 1 13.45 -2.00 8.37
CA MET A 1 13.52 -1.61 6.95
C MET A 1 12.33 -0.69 6.71
N SER A 2 12.53 0.50 6.14
CA SER A 2 11.37 1.32 5.75
C SER A 2 10.70 0.67 4.55
N GLN A 3 9.45 1.01 4.28
CA GLN A 3 8.73 0.49 3.12
C GLN A 3 9.38 0.86 1.76
N ASN A 4 10.32 1.81 1.73
CA ASN A 4 10.98 2.29 0.51
C ASN A 4 11.90 1.25 -0.16
N ASP A 5 12.35 0.20 0.52
CA ASP A 5 13.22 -0.83 -0.08
C ASP A 5 12.43 -1.99 -0.70
N ARG A 6 11.09 -1.95 -0.61
CA ARG A 6 10.21 -3.00 -1.12
C ARG A 6 10.10 -2.94 -2.64
N THR A 7 10.21 -4.08 -3.32
CA THR A 7 9.86 -4.16 -4.75
C THR A 7 8.38 -4.53 -4.95
N SER A 8 7.71 -3.89 -5.90
CA SER A 8 6.28 -4.12 -6.16
C SER A 8 6.06 -4.53 -7.61
N TRP A 9 5.41 -5.67 -7.80
CA TRP A 9 5.19 -6.30 -9.08
C TRP A 9 3.72 -6.68 -9.27
N PHE A 10 3.29 -6.77 -10.51
CA PHE A 10 2.00 -7.37 -10.86
C PHE A 10 2.10 -8.26 -12.11
N ILE A 11 1.20 -9.22 -12.24
CA ILE A 11 0.99 -9.98 -13.48
C ILE A 11 -0.20 -9.38 -14.20
N ASN A 12 -0.06 -9.10 -15.49
CA ASN A 12 -1.17 -8.59 -16.29
C ASN A 12 -2.10 -9.75 -16.69
N SER A 13 -3.06 -10.06 -15.83
CA SER A 13 -4.02 -11.15 -16.00
C SER A 13 -5.46 -10.75 -15.66
N GLU A 14 -6.42 -11.49 -16.21
CA GLU A 14 -7.84 -11.37 -15.88
C GLU A 14 -8.45 -12.72 -15.54
N GLY A 15 -9.43 -12.70 -14.64
CA GLY A 15 -10.20 -13.86 -14.22
C GLY A 15 -9.36 -14.94 -13.53
N PRO A 16 -9.86 -16.19 -13.51
CA PRO A 16 -9.15 -17.33 -12.93
C PRO A 16 -8.09 -17.83 -13.92
N ASN A 17 -6.96 -17.13 -14.01
CA ASN A 17 -5.87 -17.43 -14.94
C ASN A 17 -4.83 -18.36 -14.29
N GLU A 18 -4.78 -19.61 -14.76
CA GLU A 18 -3.87 -20.65 -14.24
C GLU A 18 -2.40 -20.34 -14.52
N GLU A 19 -2.06 -19.96 -15.75
CA GLU A 19 -0.69 -19.60 -16.14
C GLU A 19 -0.14 -18.44 -15.31
N ALA A 20 -0.98 -17.45 -14.99
CA ALA A 20 -0.60 -16.33 -14.13
C ALA A 20 -0.30 -16.80 -12.70
N VAL A 21 -1.09 -17.72 -12.15
CA VAL A 21 -0.84 -18.28 -10.82
C VAL A 21 0.40 -19.17 -10.81
N GLU A 22 0.64 -19.98 -11.84
CA GLU A 22 1.87 -20.76 -12.00
C GLU A 22 3.11 -19.86 -12.00
N LEU A 23 3.08 -18.79 -12.81
CA LEU A 23 4.17 -17.83 -12.86
C LEU A 23 4.41 -17.17 -11.50
N ALA A 24 3.34 -16.89 -10.76
CA ALA A 24 3.46 -16.24 -9.47
C ALA A 24 4.12 -17.14 -8.41
N PHE A 25 3.85 -18.46 -8.44
CA PHE A 25 4.58 -19.40 -7.59
C PHE A 25 6.03 -19.61 -8.05
N ALA A 26 6.29 -19.59 -9.35
CA ALA A 26 7.64 -19.61 -9.89
C ALA A 26 8.46 -18.39 -9.45
N TRP A 27 7.84 -17.21 -9.35
CA TRP A 27 8.47 -16.00 -8.80
C TRP A 27 8.89 -16.18 -7.34
N VAL A 28 8.02 -16.74 -6.48
CA VAL A 28 8.38 -17.05 -5.08
C VAL A 28 9.54 -18.03 -5.01
N GLN A 29 9.48 -19.10 -5.82
CA GLN A 29 10.56 -20.09 -5.88
C GLN A 29 11.89 -19.45 -6.26
N GLN A 30 11.91 -18.65 -7.32
CA GLN A 30 13.12 -18.00 -7.82
C GLN A 30 13.72 -17.04 -6.79
N LEU A 31 12.89 -16.27 -6.08
CA LEU A 31 13.36 -15.40 -5.00
C LEU A 31 14.03 -16.20 -3.88
N GLY A 32 13.42 -17.30 -3.43
CA GLY A 32 13.98 -18.13 -2.35
C GLY A 32 15.26 -18.89 -2.75
N GLU A 33 15.42 -19.22 -4.03
CA GLU A 33 16.65 -19.80 -4.57
C GLU A 33 17.80 -18.79 -4.60
N GLN A 34 17.50 -17.53 -4.91
CA GLN A 34 18.50 -16.47 -5.07
C GLN A 34 18.88 -15.79 -3.74
N HIS A 35 17.95 -15.75 -2.79
CA HIS A 35 18.03 -14.92 -1.59
C HIS A 35 17.53 -15.69 -0.37
N GLU A 36 18.41 -16.00 0.58
CA GLU A 36 18.04 -16.74 1.79
C GLU A 36 17.04 -15.97 2.65
N GLU A 37 17.17 -14.64 2.69
CA GLU A 37 16.29 -13.73 3.41
C GLU A 37 14.87 -13.65 2.82
N LYS A 38 14.65 -14.20 1.61
CA LYS A 38 13.34 -14.23 0.93
C LYS A 38 12.67 -15.60 0.97
N ARG A 39 13.21 -16.54 1.76
CA ARG A 39 12.68 -17.92 1.86
C ARG A 39 11.42 -18.05 2.74
N ASP A 40 11.07 -17.06 3.56
CA ASP A 40 9.83 -17.06 4.35
C ASP A 40 8.77 -16.17 3.67
N ALA A 41 7.95 -16.79 2.82
CA ALA A 41 6.99 -16.10 1.97
C ALA A 41 5.56 -16.17 2.51
N VAL A 42 4.73 -15.21 2.11
CA VAL A 42 3.30 -15.19 2.44
C VAL A 42 2.45 -15.34 1.19
N LEU A 43 1.50 -16.27 1.20
CA LEU A 43 0.39 -16.31 0.24
C LEU A 43 -0.79 -15.53 0.83
N ALA A 44 -1.09 -14.37 0.26
CA ALA A 44 -2.21 -13.54 0.63
C ALA A 44 -3.41 -13.79 -0.30
N VAL A 45 -4.55 -14.16 0.29
CA VAL A 45 -5.84 -14.29 -0.42
C VAL A 45 -6.97 -13.69 0.43
N ASN A 46 -8.04 -13.17 -0.18
CA ASN A 46 -9.14 -12.53 0.57
C ASN A 46 -9.76 -13.50 1.58
N THR A 47 -9.98 -14.74 1.16
CA THR A 47 -10.52 -15.81 2.01
C THR A 47 -9.90 -17.16 1.67
N LYS A 48 -9.98 -18.12 2.62
CA LYS A 48 -9.54 -19.51 2.40
C LYS A 48 -10.19 -20.20 1.19
N LYS A 49 -11.37 -19.76 0.75
CA LYS A 49 -12.05 -20.34 -0.42
C LYS A 49 -11.28 -20.12 -1.72
N GLN A 50 -10.42 -19.10 -1.78
CA GLN A 50 -9.57 -18.88 -2.96
C GLN A 50 -8.43 -19.89 -3.07
N LEU A 51 -8.20 -20.72 -2.05
CA LEU A 51 -7.30 -21.87 -2.16
C LEU A 51 -7.90 -22.99 -3.01
N ASP A 52 -9.22 -22.98 -3.23
CA ASP A 52 -9.91 -23.90 -4.11
C ASP A 52 -9.83 -23.40 -5.57
N GLY A 53 -10.06 -24.28 -6.55
CA GLY A 53 -10.02 -23.93 -7.97
C GLY A 53 -8.59 -23.78 -8.47
N VAL A 54 -8.29 -22.68 -9.18
CA VAL A 54 -7.00 -22.46 -9.85
C VAL A 54 -5.81 -22.62 -8.90
N VAL A 55 -5.88 -22.05 -7.69
CA VAL A 55 -4.77 -22.17 -6.73
C VAL A 55 -4.50 -23.64 -6.39
N SER A 56 -5.53 -24.41 -6.04
CA SER A 56 -5.38 -25.86 -5.78
C SER A 56 -4.95 -26.66 -7.01
N THR A 57 -5.31 -26.23 -8.22
CA THR A 57 -4.84 -26.87 -9.46
C THR A 57 -3.32 -26.72 -9.59
N VAL A 58 -2.80 -25.50 -9.35
CA VAL A 58 -1.37 -25.18 -9.49
C VAL A 58 -0.52 -25.81 -8.40
N ILE A 59 -0.89 -25.66 -7.12
CA ILE A 59 -0.06 -26.15 -6.00
C ILE A 59 -0.38 -27.60 -5.61
N GLY A 60 -1.48 -28.15 -6.12
CA GLY A 60 -2.02 -29.46 -5.76
C GLY A 60 -2.88 -29.46 -4.49
N ASP A 61 -3.86 -30.36 -4.47
CA ASP A 61 -4.84 -30.52 -3.38
C ASP A 61 -4.21 -30.68 -1.98
N GLN A 62 -3.07 -31.37 -1.89
CA GLN A 62 -2.43 -31.62 -0.61
C GLN A 62 -1.85 -30.33 -0.02
N ALA A 63 -1.19 -29.52 -0.83
CA ALA A 63 -0.65 -28.22 -0.44
C ALA A 63 -1.79 -27.24 -0.10
N ALA A 64 -2.82 -27.15 -0.94
CA ALA A 64 -3.98 -26.31 -0.67
C ALA A 64 -4.66 -26.67 0.67
N LYS A 65 -4.81 -27.97 0.96
CA LYS A 65 -5.33 -28.44 2.26
C LYS A 65 -4.41 -28.12 3.44
N ALA A 66 -3.09 -28.14 3.24
CA ALA A 66 -2.12 -27.76 4.28
C ALA A 66 -2.22 -26.27 4.61
N LEU A 67 -2.21 -25.39 3.59
CA LEU A 67 -2.38 -23.95 3.75
C LEU A 67 -3.74 -23.61 4.38
N ASN A 68 -4.82 -24.28 3.98
CA ASN A 68 -6.14 -24.12 4.59
C ASN A 68 -6.10 -24.45 6.10
N LYS A 69 -5.28 -25.42 6.52
CA LYS A 69 -5.03 -25.75 7.93
C LYS A 69 -3.97 -24.86 8.60
N LYS A 70 -3.58 -23.75 7.96
CA LYS A 70 -2.52 -22.82 8.41
C LYS A 70 -1.17 -23.51 8.61
N LYS A 71 -0.92 -24.57 7.84
CA LYS A 71 0.39 -25.23 7.79
C LYS A 71 1.16 -24.64 6.61
N PRO A 72 2.40 -24.19 6.82
CA PRO A 72 3.24 -23.76 5.73
C PRO A 72 3.50 -24.89 4.72
N VAL A 73 3.84 -24.52 3.48
CA VAL A 73 4.10 -25.43 2.37
C VAL A 73 5.40 -25.01 1.67
N GLY A 74 6.25 -25.98 1.30
CA GLY A 74 7.46 -25.69 0.55
C GLY A 74 7.20 -25.30 -0.90
N VAL A 75 7.95 -24.31 -1.40
CA VAL A 75 7.98 -23.81 -2.78
C VAL A 75 9.46 -23.67 -3.18
N GLY A 76 10.06 -24.78 -3.64
CA GLY A 76 11.52 -24.87 -3.82
C GLY A 76 12.26 -24.74 -2.48
N GLU A 77 13.21 -23.80 -2.42
CA GLU A 77 13.96 -23.45 -1.19
C GLU A 77 13.17 -22.50 -0.26
N ALA A 78 12.04 -21.95 -0.72
CA ALA A 78 11.15 -21.13 0.10
C ALA A 78 10.09 -21.98 0.81
N GLU A 79 9.54 -21.43 1.87
CA GLU A 79 8.33 -21.89 2.54
C GLU A 79 7.28 -20.78 2.42
N ILE A 80 6.04 -21.15 2.09
CA ILE A 80 4.92 -20.20 1.98
C ILE A 80 3.85 -20.50 3.03
N GLN A 81 3.42 -19.45 3.73
CA GLN A 81 2.35 -19.52 4.72
C GLN A 81 1.15 -18.67 4.33
N LEU A 82 -0.04 -19.10 4.76
CA LEU A 82 -1.29 -18.45 4.39
C LEU A 82 -1.56 -17.19 5.24
N MET A 83 -1.82 -16.08 4.56
CA MET A 83 -2.52 -14.92 5.09
C MET A 83 -3.91 -14.77 4.44
N THR A 84 -4.88 -14.32 5.22
CA THR A 84 -6.13 -13.74 4.68
C THR A 84 -6.46 -12.44 5.39
N LYS A 85 -7.49 -11.71 4.93
CA LYS A 85 -7.98 -10.51 5.64
C LYS A 85 -8.17 -10.73 7.14
N ARG A 86 -8.60 -11.92 7.56
CA ARG A 86 -8.89 -12.28 8.97
C ARG A 86 -7.86 -13.20 9.62
N ILE A 87 -6.79 -13.56 8.92
CA ILE A 87 -5.79 -14.53 9.41
C ILE A 87 -4.41 -13.97 9.10
N ASP A 88 -3.63 -13.70 10.13
CA ASP A 88 -2.24 -13.27 9.99
C ASP A 88 -1.31 -14.48 9.87
N PRO A 89 -0.18 -14.34 9.14
CA PRO A 89 0.84 -15.38 9.06
C PRO A 89 1.58 -15.47 10.41
N SER A 90 1.47 -16.61 11.07
CA SER A 90 1.92 -16.76 12.47
C SER A 90 3.44 -16.87 12.56
N GLY A 91 4.08 -15.91 13.22
CA GLY A 91 5.52 -15.92 13.47
C GLY A 91 6.36 -15.42 12.30
N TRP A 92 5.72 -15.05 11.19
CA TRP A 92 6.37 -14.38 10.07
C TRP A 92 7.03 -13.07 10.53
N GLN A 93 8.27 -12.84 10.11
CA GLN A 93 9.03 -11.64 10.48
C GLN A 93 9.31 -10.73 9.28
N SER A 94 9.68 -11.32 8.14
CA SER A 94 10.03 -10.58 6.92
C SER A 94 10.09 -11.53 5.72
N GLY A 95 9.83 -11.00 4.53
CA GLY A 95 9.93 -11.73 3.27
C GLY A 95 8.96 -11.25 2.19
N PRO A 96 8.85 -12.00 1.08
CA PRO A 96 7.97 -11.64 -0.03
C PRO A 96 6.51 -12.03 0.23
N VAL A 97 5.59 -11.26 -0.35
CA VAL A 97 4.14 -11.51 -0.31
C VAL A 97 3.62 -11.75 -1.73
N LEU A 98 3.04 -12.92 -1.96
CA LEU A 98 2.28 -13.27 -3.16
C LEU A 98 0.78 -13.04 -2.89
N ALA A 99 0.18 -12.05 -3.53
CA ALA A 99 -1.24 -11.74 -3.42
C ALA A 99 -2.04 -12.26 -4.62
N ILE A 100 -2.92 -13.23 -4.40
CA ILE A 100 -3.74 -13.81 -5.48
C ILE A 100 -5.17 -13.29 -5.40
N TYR A 101 -5.60 -12.69 -6.51
CA TYR A 101 -6.89 -12.04 -6.72
C TYR A 101 -7.28 -11.13 -5.54
N PRO A 102 -6.39 -10.21 -5.11
CA PRO A 102 -6.67 -9.37 -3.96
C PRO A 102 -7.73 -8.32 -4.30
N ASP A 103 -8.45 -7.87 -3.28
CA ASP A 103 -9.20 -6.61 -3.34
C ASP A 103 -8.48 -5.52 -2.53
N LYS A 104 -9.09 -4.32 -2.45
CA LYS A 104 -8.51 -3.17 -1.75
C LYS A 104 -8.13 -3.50 -0.31
N ASP A 105 -9.05 -4.04 0.51
CA ASP A 105 -8.75 -4.26 1.93
C ASP A 105 -7.62 -5.28 2.13
N LEU A 106 -7.45 -6.26 1.23
CA LEU A 106 -6.32 -7.17 1.34
C LEU A 106 -5.00 -6.47 0.99
N LEU A 107 -4.99 -5.62 -0.04
CA LEU A 107 -3.81 -4.84 -0.41
C LEU A 107 -3.44 -3.84 0.68
N ASP A 108 -4.41 -3.12 1.24
CA ASP A 108 -4.18 -2.22 2.38
C ASP A 108 -3.63 -2.99 3.59
N LYS A 109 -4.13 -4.20 3.85
CA LYS A 109 -3.57 -5.06 4.90
C LYS A 109 -2.12 -5.44 4.62
N ILE A 110 -1.76 -5.75 3.37
CA ILE A 110 -0.36 -6.04 2.99
C ILE A 110 0.50 -4.80 3.19
N ASP A 111 0.01 -3.64 2.77
CA ASP A 111 0.73 -2.37 2.90
C ASP A 111 0.88 -1.95 4.37
N GLY A 112 0.01 -2.37 5.29
CA GLY A 112 0.18 -2.17 6.73
C GLY A 112 1.16 -3.14 7.41
N MET A 113 1.69 -4.15 6.71
CA MET A 113 2.60 -5.14 7.30
C MET A 113 4.04 -4.63 7.41
N TYR A 114 4.67 -4.89 8.55
CA TYR A 114 6.11 -4.73 8.70
C TYR A 114 6.88 -5.92 8.11
N GLY A 115 8.03 -5.65 7.50
CA GLY A 115 8.95 -6.69 7.03
C GLY A 115 8.68 -7.20 5.60
N VAL A 116 7.72 -6.62 4.88
CA VAL A 116 7.47 -6.95 3.47
C VAL A 116 8.66 -6.50 2.62
N THR A 117 9.32 -7.44 1.94
CA THR A 117 10.48 -7.16 1.07
C THR A 117 10.08 -7.01 -0.38
N ASP A 118 9.06 -7.76 -0.81
CA ASP A 118 8.58 -7.76 -2.18
C ASP A 118 7.10 -8.09 -2.18
N VAL A 119 6.35 -7.55 -3.14
CA VAL A 119 4.95 -7.92 -3.36
C VAL A 119 4.74 -8.25 -4.83
N LEU A 120 4.11 -9.40 -5.09
CA LEU A 120 3.59 -9.75 -6.41
C LEU A 120 2.07 -9.89 -6.35
N VAL A 121 1.38 -9.09 -7.17
CA VAL A 121 -0.08 -9.13 -7.29
C VAL A 121 -0.49 -9.88 -8.55
N VAL A 122 -1.35 -10.88 -8.39
CA VAL A 122 -2.09 -11.54 -9.48
C VAL A 122 -3.53 -11.05 -9.43
N PRO A 123 -3.93 -10.07 -10.26
CA PRO A 123 -5.27 -9.51 -10.21
C PRO A 123 -6.31 -10.44 -10.82
N TRP A 124 -7.55 -10.34 -10.31
CA TRP A 124 -8.72 -10.86 -11.03
C TRP A 124 -9.12 -9.92 -12.18
N SER A 125 -8.93 -8.62 -11.98
CA SER A 125 -9.09 -7.60 -12.99
C SER A 125 -8.08 -6.50 -12.71
N LYS A 126 -7.44 -5.96 -13.74
CA LYS A 126 -6.45 -4.88 -13.58
C LYS A 126 -7.07 -3.67 -12.88
N ASP A 127 -8.30 -3.32 -13.24
CA ASP A 127 -9.01 -2.16 -12.68
C ASP A 127 -9.16 -2.24 -11.15
N THR A 128 -9.26 -3.45 -10.58
CA THR A 128 -9.43 -3.61 -9.12
C THR A 128 -8.15 -3.40 -8.34
N VAL A 129 -6.99 -3.40 -9.00
CA VAL A 129 -5.68 -3.24 -8.36
C VAL A 129 -4.92 -2.02 -8.90
N GLN A 130 -5.49 -1.28 -9.86
CA GLN A 130 -4.82 -0.14 -10.50
C GLN A 130 -4.38 0.90 -9.48
N PHE A 131 -5.21 1.20 -8.48
CA PHE A 131 -4.85 2.12 -7.39
C PHE A 131 -3.56 1.73 -6.66
N TRP A 132 -3.32 0.42 -6.47
CA TRP A 132 -2.13 -0.11 -5.81
C TRP A 132 -0.93 -0.14 -6.74
N ILE A 133 -1.17 -0.43 -8.03
CA ILE A 133 -0.15 -0.34 -9.07
C ILE A 133 0.42 1.09 -9.10
N ASP A 134 -0.44 2.10 -9.08
CA ASP A 134 -0.03 3.50 -9.07
C ASP A 134 0.61 3.88 -7.72
N THR A 135 0.01 3.48 -6.60
CA THR A 135 0.58 3.75 -5.25
C THR A 135 2.02 3.27 -5.11
N TRP A 136 2.38 2.15 -5.70
CA TRP A 136 3.72 1.57 -5.55
C TRP A 136 4.60 1.70 -6.79
N GLY A 137 4.14 2.40 -7.84
CA GLY A 137 4.83 2.40 -9.14
C GLY A 137 5.11 0.98 -9.65
N ALA A 138 4.19 0.04 -9.39
CA ALA A 138 4.47 -1.38 -9.52
C ALA A 138 4.78 -1.78 -10.96
N SER A 139 5.77 -2.64 -11.16
CA SER A 139 6.20 -3.09 -12.48
C SER A 139 5.51 -4.39 -12.90
N ALA A 140 5.15 -4.51 -14.17
CA ALA A 140 4.61 -5.75 -14.71
C ALA A 140 5.71 -6.80 -14.82
N LEU A 141 5.46 -8.03 -14.36
CA LEU A 141 6.47 -9.08 -14.33
C LEU A 141 6.89 -9.56 -15.74
N GLN A 142 6.01 -9.43 -16.74
CA GLN A 142 6.21 -9.97 -18.10
C GLN A 142 6.20 -8.89 -19.20
N SER A 143 6.22 -7.61 -18.84
CA SER A 143 6.19 -6.51 -19.81
C SER A 143 6.79 -5.25 -19.22
N ASP A 144 7.09 -4.26 -20.06
CA ASP A 144 7.63 -2.96 -19.62
C ASP A 144 6.56 -2.03 -19.00
N ALA A 145 5.32 -2.50 -18.82
CA ALA A 145 4.27 -1.72 -18.18
C ALA A 145 4.57 -1.51 -16.69
N SER A 146 4.33 -0.30 -16.18
CA SER A 146 4.44 0.05 -14.76
C SER A 146 3.33 1.02 -14.37
N GLY A 147 3.07 1.16 -13.07
CA GLY A 147 2.26 2.23 -12.52
C GLY A 147 3.02 3.55 -12.45
N ASP A 148 2.28 4.65 -12.39
CA ASP A 148 2.85 5.96 -12.15
C ASP A 148 3.13 6.10 -10.66
N ALA A 149 4.41 6.10 -10.26
CA ALA A 149 4.81 6.27 -8.87
C ALA A 149 4.17 7.53 -8.27
N PRO A 150 3.76 7.51 -6.99
CA PRO A 150 2.96 8.59 -6.45
C PRO A 150 3.78 9.87 -6.35
N GLU A 151 3.33 10.91 -7.07
CA GLU A 151 3.94 12.24 -7.03
C GLU A 151 2.89 13.28 -6.63
N ILE A 152 3.23 14.14 -5.66
CA ILE A 152 2.43 15.33 -5.35
C ILE A 152 2.93 16.46 -6.25
N ASP A 153 2.24 16.67 -7.38
CA ASP A 153 2.63 17.61 -8.46
C ASP A 153 3.00 19.02 -7.97
N ASN A 154 2.27 19.53 -6.98
CA ASN A 154 2.53 20.86 -6.46
C ASN A 154 3.57 20.78 -5.34
N PRO A 155 4.78 21.36 -5.52
CA PRO A 155 5.85 21.23 -4.53
C PRO A 155 5.48 21.89 -3.20
N VAL A 156 4.66 22.94 -3.20
CA VAL A 156 4.17 23.58 -1.97
C VAL A 156 3.16 22.68 -1.25
N ALA A 157 2.32 21.96 -1.98
CA ALA A 157 1.43 20.96 -1.39
C ALA A 157 2.22 19.78 -0.81
N LYS A 158 3.29 19.35 -1.49
CA LYS A 158 4.19 18.32 -0.97
C LYS A 158 4.83 18.74 0.35
N GLU A 159 5.40 19.94 0.44
CA GLU A 159 5.98 20.46 1.70
C GLU A 159 4.94 20.56 2.84
N ALA A 160 3.70 20.86 2.49
CA ALA A 160 2.60 20.89 3.45
C ALA A 160 2.23 19.49 3.97
N VAL A 161 2.26 18.47 3.12
CA VAL A 161 2.04 17.07 3.52
C VAL A 161 3.25 16.52 4.30
N ASP A 162 4.48 16.90 3.92
CA ASP A 162 5.69 16.63 4.71
C ASP A 162 5.59 17.26 6.12
N THR A 163 5.04 18.48 6.21
CA THR A 163 4.77 19.13 7.51
C THR A 163 3.71 18.37 8.31
N LEU A 164 2.65 17.85 7.67
CA LEU A 164 1.65 17.02 8.34
C LEU A 164 2.30 15.79 8.96
N ASP A 165 3.09 15.05 8.17
CA ASP A 165 3.85 13.87 8.57
C ASP A 165 4.75 14.15 9.79
N ALA A 166 5.43 15.29 9.81
CA ALA A 166 6.29 15.68 10.92
C ALA A 166 5.53 16.07 12.20
N LEU A 167 4.27 16.51 12.10
CA LEU A 167 3.50 17.07 13.23
C LEU A 167 2.55 16.07 13.88
N VAL A 168 2.12 15.03 13.18
CA VAL A 168 1.16 14.05 13.71
C VAL A 168 1.86 12.79 14.17
N ASN A 169 1.26 12.12 15.14
CA ASN A 169 1.70 10.79 15.49
C ASN A 169 1.19 9.78 14.45
N THR A 170 2.05 9.42 13.49
CA THR A 170 1.72 8.50 12.39
C THR A 170 1.26 7.11 12.86
N SER A 171 1.62 6.69 14.07
CA SER A 171 1.14 5.44 14.68
C SER A 171 -0.34 5.47 15.09
N THR A 172 -0.95 6.65 15.15
CA THR A 172 -2.38 6.86 15.43
C THR A 172 -3.10 7.58 14.29
N GLY A 173 -2.39 7.88 13.20
CA GLY A 173 -2.88 8.70 12.10
C GLY A 173 -3.39 10.07 12.57
N ILE A 174 -4.52 10.49 12.00
CA ILE A 174 -5.21 11.74 12.36
C ILE A 174 -6.47 11.51 13.21
N THR A 175 -6.55 10.36 13.91
CA THR A 175 -7.73 10.00 14.72
C THR A 175 -7.90 10.90 15.95
N HIS A 176 -6.79 11.40 16.52
CA HIS A 176 -6.83 12.37 17.61
C HIS A 176 -7.31 13.74 17.11
N SER A 177 -8.13 14.41 17.92
CA SER A 177 -8.72 15.71 17.55
C SER A 177 -7.68 16.78 17.23
N SER A 178 -6.52 16.74 17.90
CA SER A 178 -5.40 17.63 17.64
C SER A 178 -4.77 17.40 16.27
N ASP A 179 -4.52 16.14 15.91
CA ASP A 179 -3.89 15.76 14.64
C ASP A 179 -4.85 16.00 13.48
N ARG A 180 -6.12 15.67 13.69
CA ARG A 180 -7.21 16.00 12.76
C ARG A 180 -7.34 17.50 12.53
N ALA A 181 -7.24 18.31 13.59
CA ALA A 181 -7.30 19.76 13.48
C ALA A 181 -6.11 20.31 12.70
N THR A 182 -4.89 19.81 12.94
CA THR A 182 -3.70 20.16 12.15
C THR A 182 -3.90 19.82 10.67
N CYS A 183 -4.36 18.60 10.37
CA CYS A 183 -4.64 18.14 9.00
C CYS A 183 -5.65 19.06 8.29
N ILE A 184 -6.78 19.38 8.94
CA ILE A 184 -7.78 20.32 8.41
C ILE A 184 -7.18 21.70 8.17
N GLU A 185 -6.38 22.22 9.11
CA GLU A 185 -5.78 23.55 9.00
C GLU A 185 -4.82 23.62 7.81
N ILE A 186 -4.01 22.57 7.60
CA ILE A 186 -3.09 22.46 6.47
C ILE A 186 -3.84 22.53 5.13
N PHE A 187 -4.81 21.64 4.90
CA PHE A 187 -5.53 21.61 3.62
C PHE A 187 -6.37 22.87 3.39
N LYS A 188 -6.96 23.45 4.44
CA LYS A 188 -7.66 24.74 4.32
C LYS A 188 -6.72 25.87 3.92
N THR A 189 -5.51 25.88 4.47
CA THR A 189 -4.49 26.89 4.15
C THR A 189 -4.11 26.78 2.67
N LEU A 190 -3.81 25.58 2.18
CA LEU A 190 -3.53 25.34 0.75
C LEU A 190 -4.69 25.81 -0.13
N HIS A 191 -5.91 25.37 0.17
CA HIS A 191 -7.10 25.68 -0.62
C HIS A 191 -7.41 27.19 -0.63
N SER A 192 -7.29 27.88 0.51
CA SER A 192 -7.53 29.34 0.58
C SER A 192 -6.52 30.17 -0.19
N ASN A 193 -5.31 29.63 -0.40
CA ASN A 193 -4.25 30.27 -1.17
C ASN A 193 -4.25 29.84 -2.65
N GLY A 194 -5.25 29.06 -3.08
CA GLY A 194 -5.36 28.58 -4.47
C GLY A 194 -4.31 27.54 -4.85
N ILE A 195 -3.68 26.88 -3.87
CA ILE A 195 -2.73 25.80 -4.13
C ILE A 195 -3.52 24.52 -4.40
N SER A 196 -3.32 23.95 -5.59
CA SER A 196 -3.91 22.68 -6.00
C SER A 196 -3.22 21.50 -5.33
N PHE A 197 -3.98 20.46 -5.04
CA PHE A 197 -3.50 19.18 -4.54
C PHE A 197 -4.43 18.07 -5.02
N ASP A 198 -3.96 16.83 -5.08
CA ASP A 198 -4.78 15.65 -5.42
C ASP A 198 -4.86 14.73 -4.19
N PRO A 199 -6.04 14.54 -3.59
CA PRO A 199 -6.23 13.65 -2.45
C PRO A 199 -5.78 12.20 -2.70
N GLU A 200 -5.94 11.67 -3.92
CA GLU A 200 -5.50 10.31 -4.26
C GLU A 200 -3.97 10.22 -4.28
N ALA A 201 -3.30 11.17 -4.94
CA ALA A 201 -1.84 11.25 -4.94
C ALA A 201 -1.27 11.42 -3.53
N ILE A 202 -1.91 12.23 -2.69
CA ILE A 202 -1.51 12.42 -1.28
C ILE A 202 -1.62 11.11 -0.50
N ARG A 203 -2.74 10.37 -0.63
CA ARG A 203 -2.92 9.07 0.03
C ARG A 203 -1.82 8.12 -0.39
N ALA A 204 -1.62 7.98 -1.70
CA ALA A 204 -0.64 7.08 -2.27
C ALA A 204 0.78 7.41 -1.80
N TRP A 205 1.13 8.70 -1.79
CA TRP A 205 2.43 9.16 -1.32
C TRP A 205 2.66 8.92 0.18
N LEU A 206 1.63 9.13 1.03
CA LEU A 206 1.73 8.83 2.47
C LEU A 206 1.98 7.34 2.74
N VAL A 207 1.32 6.46 1.99
CA VAL A 207 1.50 5.01 2.12
C VAL A 207 2.90 4.60 1.63
N ALA A 208 3.27 4.99 0.40
CA ALA A 208 4.47 4.51 -0.24
C ALA A 208 5.76 5.14 0.31
N GLU A 209 5.79 6.47 0.50
CA GLU A 209 7.00 7.21 0.87
C GLU A 209 7.14 7.45 2.37
N LYS A 210 6.01 7.54 3.09
CA LYS A 210 6.02 7.78 4.55
C LYS A 210 5.69 6.54 5.35
N GLY A 211 5.28 5.45 4.71
CA GLY A 211 4.95 4.19 5.39
C GLY A 211 3.77 4.33 6.34
N TRP A 212 2.85 5.25 6.08
CA TRP A 212 1.62 5.37 6.85
C TRP A 212 0.76 4.13 6.68
N ASP A 213 0.06 3.75 7.74
CA ASP A 213 -1.01 2.76 7.63
C ASP A 213 -2.07 3.26 6.62
N PRO A 214 -2.52 2.41 5.68
CA PRO A 214 -3.48 2.83 4.65
C PRO A 214 -4.79 3.38 5.20
N ASP A 215 -5.28 2.90 6.35
CA ASP A 215 -6.50 3.44 6.98
C ASP A 215 -6.27 4.88 7.44
N TYR A 216 -5.08 5.19 7.96
CA TYR A 216 -4.72 6.55 8.37
C TYR A 216 -4.48 7.48 7.18
N ALA A 217 -3.94 6.96 6.08
CA ALA A 217 -3.83 7.72 4.84
C ALA A 217 -5.22 7.99 4.21
N ASP A 218 -6.16 7.04 4.32
CA ASP A 218 -7.56 7.20 3.90
C ASP A 218 -8.26 8.31 4.70
N ASP A 219 -8.02 8.40 6.02
CA ASP A 219 -8.54 9.52 6.83
C ASP A 219 -8.02 10.89 6.34
N VAL A 220 -6.73 10.98 5.99
CA VAL A 220 -6.12 12.22 5.45
C VAL A 220 -6.76 12.60 4.11
N LYS A 221 -6.94 11.61 3.23
CA LYS A 221 -7.63 11.78 1.95
C LYS A 221 -9.05 12.31 2.15
N GLU A 222 -9.84 11.75 3.07
CA GLU A 222 -11.22 12.21 3.33
C GLU A 222 -11.26 13.68 3.76
N VAL A 223 -10.27 14.11 4.56
CA VAL A 223 -10.15 15.52 4.95
C VAL A 223 -9.80 16.39 3.74
N ALA A 224 -8.82 15.99 2.93
CA ALA A 224 -8.38 16.72 1.75
C ALA A 224 -9.53 16.91 0.74
N GLU A 225 -10.26 15.83 0.40
CA GLU A 225 -11.45 15.87 -0.46
C GLU A 225 -12.56 16.75 0.12
N GLY A 226 -12.80 16.63 1.42
CA GLY A 226 -13.78 17.46 2.10
C GLY A 226 -13.44 18.95 2.00
N VAL A 227 -12.16 19.32 2.12
CA VAL A 227 -11.75 20.72 1.97
C VAL A 227 -11.97 21.21 0.55
N GLN A 228 -11.60 20.44 -0.47
CA GLN A 228 -11.81 20.80 -1.88
C GLN A 228 -13.28 21.00 -2.24
N THR A 229 -14.15 20.17 -1.68
CA THR A 229 -15.61 20.24 -1.89
C THR A 229 -16.28 21.32 -1.04
N GLY A 230 -15.52 22.06 -0.22
CA GLY A 230 -16.04 23.12 0.65
C GLY A 230 -16.78 22.62 1.89
N LYS A 231 -16.58 21.36 2.30
CA LYS A 231 -17.13 20.79 3.54
C LYS A 231 -16.69 21.64 4.73
N ARG A 232 -17.66 22.03 5.57
CA ARG A 232 -17.38 22.77 6.80
C ARG A 232 -16.89 21.80 7.88
N PHE A 233 -15.65 21.97 8.30
CA PHE A 233 -15.09 21.26 9.46
C PHE A 233 -15.08 22.16 10.70
N GLN A 234 -15.46 21.60 11.84
CA GLN A 234 -15.21 22.17 13.17
C GLN A 234 -13.86 21.66 13.67
N TYR A 235 -12.98 22.58 14.06
CA TYR A 235 -11.63 22.29 14.54
C TYR A 235 -11.09 23.52 15.28
N ASP A 236 -10.12 23.30 16.18
CA ASP A 236 -9.40 24.39 16.84
C ASP A 236 -8.24 24.84 15.94
N SER A 237 -8.26 26.13 15.55
CA SER A 237 -7.25 26.75 14.69
C SER A 237 -6.07 27.33 15.48
N GLY A 238 -5.01 27.74 14.77
CA GLY A 238 -3.81 28.36 15.35
C GLY A 238 -2.76 27.34 15.78
N ARG A 239 -2.78 26.15 15.16
CA ARG A 239 -1.78 25.10 15.41
C ARG A 239 -0.57 25.27 14.50
N LEU A 240 -0.75 25.93 13.36
CA LEU A 240 0.32 26.27 12.42
C LEU A 240 0.89 27.67 12.73
N SER A 241 2.13 27.90 12.31
CA SER A 241 2.73 29.24 12.35
C SER A 241 1.98 30.21 11.44
N ASN A 242 1.92 31.49 11.81
CA ASN A 242 1.23 32.52 11.01
C ASN A 242 1.85 32.71 9.61
N ASP A 243 3.12 32.36 9.45
CA ASP A 243 3.89 32.44 8.21
C ASP A 243 4.09 31.07 7.53
N ILE A 244 3.35 30.02 7.95
CA ILE A 244 3.53 28.65 7.46
C ILE A 244 3.49 28.54 5.92
N MET A 245 2.66 29.36 5.28
CA MET A 245 2.56 29.41 3.82
C MET A 245 3.87 29.86 3.16
N ASN A 246 4.57 30.82 3.77
CA ASN A 246 5.87 31.27 3.28
C ASN A 246 6.92 30.20 3.55
N GLN A 247 6.86 29.52 4.70
CA GLN A 247 7.78 28.41 5.01
C GLN A 247 7.69 27.28 3.98
N TRP A 248 6.48 26.88 3.57
CA TRP A 248 6.29 25.87 2.53
C TRP A 248 6.78 26.34 1.15
N LYS A 249 6.54 27.61 0.81
CA LYS A 249 7.04 28.21 -0.44
C LYS A 249 8.56 28.26 -0.49
N ASP A 250 9.18 28.72 0.59
CA ASP A 250 10.63 28.79 0.74
C ASP A 250 11.26 27.39 0.66
N ALA A 251 10.68 26.40 1.36
CA ALA A 251 11.13 25.01 1.31
C ALA A 251 10.97 24.39 -0.09
N ALA A 252 9.87 24.71 -0.79
CA ALA A 252 9.62 24.31 -2.17
C ALA A 252 10.50 25.06 -3.20
N ASN A 253 11.29 26.06 -2.79
CA ASN A 253 12.02 26.99 -3.66
C ASN A 253 11.10 27.73 -4.67
N VAL A 254 9.86 28.00 -4.27
CA VAL A 254 8.87 28.73 -5.07
C VAL A 254 8.63 30.09 -4.42
N ASN A 255 9.11 31.18 -5.04
CA ASN A 255 8.87 32.56 -4.57
C ASN A 255 7.42 32.99 -4.86
#